data_AF-A0A9E5JK44-F1
#
_entry.id   AF-A0A9E5JK44-F1
#
_cell.length_a   1.000
_cell.length_b   1.000
_cell.length_c   1.000
_cell.angle_alpha   90.00
_cell.angle_beta   90.00
_cell.angle_gamma   90.00
#
_symmetry.space_group_name_H-M   'P 1'
#
loop_
_entity.id
_entity.type
_entity.pdbx_description
1 polymer ?
#
loop_
_entity_poly.entity_id
_entity_poly.type
_entity_poly.pdbx_seq_one_letter_code
_entity_poly.pdbx_strand_id
1 'polypeptide(L)' 'MANSPKPSITPAEIALRRTVLEQAEHSGEMEGLHINEAARADGEDYANGRIDIDELVGRGRARYGLN' A
#
# COMPACT_ATOMS: atom_id res chain seq x y z
N MET A 1 8.29 1.65 -25.88
CA MET A 1 7.15 1.43 -24.96
C MET A 1 7.07 2.65 -24.06
N ALA A 2 6.08 3.52 -24.25
CA ALA A 2 5.99 4.77 -23.51
C ALA A 2 5.60 4.47 -22.06
N ASN A 3 6.53 4.67 -21.12
CA ASN A 3 6.19 4.78 -19.71
C ASN A 3 5.43 6.09 -19.56
N SER A 4 4.11 6.03 -19.62
CA SER A 4 3.25 7.13 -19.19
C SER A 4 3.72 7.56 -17.80
N PRO A 5 3.90 8.88 -17.53
CA PRO A 5 4.19 9.33 -16.18
C PRO A 5 3.06 8.85 -15.28
N LYS A 6 3.38 8.02 -14.27
CA LYS A 6 2.43 7.67 -13.20
C LYS A 6 1.88 9.01 -12.69
N PRO A 7 0.55 9.22 -12.66
CA PRO A 7 0.00 10.48 -12.22
C PRO A 7 0.50 10.78 -10.81
N SER A 8 1.15 11.93 -10.65
CA SER A 8 1.46 12.49 -9.34
C SER A 8 0.14 12.63 -8.60
N ILE A 9 -0.10 11.76 -7.61
CA ILE A 9 -1.29 11.85 -6.78
C ILE A 9 -1.29 13.16 -5.99
N THR A 10 -2.48 13.67 -5.66
CA THR A 10 -2.61 14.94 -4.95
C THR A 10 -2.24 14.76 -3.47
N PRO A 11 -1.87 15.83 -2.75
CA PRO A 11 -1.69 15.76 -1.30
C PRO A 11 -2.92 15.23 -0.55
N ALA A 12 -4.13 15.53 -1.05
CA ALA A 12 -5.38 15.00 -0.49
C ALA A 12 -5.49 13.48 -0.67
N GLU A 13 -5.09 12.95 -1.84
CA GLU A 13 -5.03 11.51 -2.09
C GLU A 13 -3.98 10.81 -1.22
N ILE A 14 -2.80 11.43 -1.02
CA ILE A 14 -1.77 10.90 -0.09
C ILE A 14 -2.35 10.78 1.32
N ALA A 15 -3.01 11.84 1.81
CA ALA A 15 -3.62 11.84 3.14
C ALA A 15 -4.73 10.77 3.26
N LEU A 16 -5.59 10.66 2.25
CA LEU A 16 -6.65 9.64 2.21
C LEU A 16 -6.06 8.23 2.28
N ARG A 17 -5.04 7.92 1.47
CA ARG A 17 -4.40 6.61 1.45
C ARG A 17 -3.75 6.28 2.78
N ARG A 18 -3.07 7.24 3.42
CA ARG A 18 -2.49 7.04 4.76
C ARG A 18 -3.55 6.70 5.79
N THR A 19 -4.64 7.48 5.84
CA THR A 19 -5.75 7.19 6.76
C THR A 19 -6.33 5.80 6.52
N VAL A 20 -6.53 5.38 5.27
CA VAL A 20 -7.05 4.05 4.96
C VAL A 20 -6.08 2.94 5.41
N LEU A 21 -4.76 3.13 5.22
CA LEU A 21 -3.75 2.18 5.69
C LEU A 21 -3.71 2.08 7.22
N GLU A 22 -3.75 3.22 7.92
CA GLU A 22 -3.82 3.26 9.39
C GLU A 22 -5.06 2.55 9.92
N GLN A 23 -6.23 2.75 9.29
CA GLN A 23 -7.45 2.04 9.68
C GLN A 23 -7.36 0.53 9.42
N ALA A 24 -6.74 0.12 8.31
CA ALA A 24 -6.54 -1.29 7.99
C ALA A 24 -5.57 -1.95 8.99
N GLU A 25 -4.46 -1.29 9.33
CA GLU A 25 -3.51 -1.76 10.35
C GLU A 25 -4.20 -1.87 11.71
N HIS A 26 -4.91 -0.82 12.14
CA HIS A 26 -5.64 -0.83 13.41
C HIS A 26 -6.71 -1.94 13.47
N SER A 27 -7.47 -2.16 12.38
CA SER A 27 -8.44 -3.25 12.31
C SER A 27 -7.77 -4.62 12.45
N GLY A 28 -6.60 -4.81 11.84
CA GLY A 28 -5.80 -6.02 12.01
C GLY A 28 -5.30 -6.21 13.44
N GLU A 29 -4.82 -5.14 14.08
CA GLU A 29 -4.37 -5.18 15.48
C GLU A 29 -5.48 -5.59 16.45
N MET A 30 -6.71 -5.13 16.21
CA MET A 30 -7.89 -5.54 16.98
C MET A 30 -8.20 -7.05 16.85
N GLU A 31 -7.71 -7.69 15.79
CA GLU A 31 -7.79 -9.14 15.56
C GLU A 31 -6.51 -9.89 15.98
N GLY A 32 -5.55 -9.20 16.60
CA GLY A 32 -4.26 -9.77 17.00
C GLY A 32 -3.28 -9.98 15.84
N LEU A 33 -3.51 -9.32 14.70
CA LEU A 33 -2.64 -9.34 13.54
C LEU A 33 -1.68 -8.15 13.55
N HIS A 34 -0.47 -8.36 13.03
CA HIS A 34 0.52 -7.31 12.86
C HIS A 34 1.12 -7.37 11.46
N ILE A 35 1.23 -6.21 10.81
CA ILE A 35 1.95 -6.11 9.54
C ILE A 35 3.46 -6.13 9.79
N ASN A 36 4.20 -6.77 8.89
CA ASN A 36 5.66 -6.72 8.94
C ASN A 36 6.20 -5.44 8.29
N GLU A 37 7.49 -5.16 8.50
CA GLU A 37 8.14 -3.95 7.98
C GLU A 37 8.07 -3.85 6.46
N ALA A 38 8.14 -4.97 5.74
CA ALA A 38 8.04 -4.99 4.29
C ALA A 38 6.65 -4.57 3.79
N ALA A 39 5.58 -5.04 4.43
CA ALA A 39 4.21 -4.64 4.13
C ALA A 39 3.98 -3.15 4.46
N ARG A 40 4.57 -2.65 5.56
CA ARG A 40 4.52 -1.22 5.90
C ARG A 40 5.23 -0.37 4.85
N ALA A 41 6.40 -0.79 4.37
CA ALA A 41 7.13 -0.10 3.32
C ALA A 41 6.35 -0.03 2.00
N ASP A 42 5.71 -1.13 1.59
CA ASP A 42 4.84 -1.15 0.40
C ASP A 42 3.62 -0.22 0.59
N GLY A 43 3.04 -0.18 1.79
CA GLY A 43 1.98 0.75 2.15
C GLY A 43 2.40 2.21 1.99
N GLU A 44 3.59 2.59 2.47
CA GLU A 44 4.12 3.95 2.25
C GLU A 44 4.40 4.24 0.77
N ASP A 45 4.92 3.30 0.00
CA ASP A 45 5.09 3.47 -1.44
C ASP A 45 3.73 3.70 -2.14
N TYR A 46 2.68 2.98 -1.73
CA TYR A 46 1.33 3.17 -2.25
C TYR A 46 0.74 4.53 -1.83
N ALA A 47 0.90 4.90 -0.56
CA ALA A 47 0.44 6.17 -0.02
C ALA A 47 1.09 7.37 -0.72
N ASN A 48 2.37 7.27 -1.08
CA ASN A 48 3.10 8.30 -1.82
C ASN A 48 2.92 8.22 -3.34
N GLY A 49 2.09 7.28 -3.85
CA GLY A 49 1.81 7.11 -5.27
C GLY A 49 2.97 6.56 -6.10
N ARG A 50 3.97 5.95 -5.46
CA ARG A 50 5.08 5.27 -6.15
C ARG A 50 4.62 3.96 -6.78
N ILE A 51 3.67 3.28 -6.12
CA ILE A 51 2.99 2.09 -6.62
C ILE A 51 1.47 2.30 -6.63
N ASP A 52 0.78 1.58 -7.50
CA ASP A 52 -0.69 1.53 -7.48
C ASP A 52 -1.18 0.38 -6.58
N ILE A 53 -2.50 0.25 -6.47
CA ILE A 53 -3.13 -0.76 -5.61
C ILE A 53 -2.87 -2.19 -6.13
N ASP A 54 -2.79 -2.38 -7.45
CA ASP A 54 -2.55 -3.69 -8.05
C ASP A 54 -1.13 -4.17 -7.74
N GLU A 55 -0.14 -3.27 -7.81
CA GLU A 55 1.23 -3.55 -7.43
C GLU A 55 1.35 -3.80 -5.91
N LEU A 56 0.64 -3.06 -5.05
CA LEU A 56 0.60 -3.30 -3.60
C LEU A 56 0.08 -4.72 -3.29
N VAL A 57 -1.07 -5.10 -3.88
CA VAL A 57 -1.66 -6.43 -3.71
C VAL A 57 -0.74 -7.51 -4.27
N GLY A 58 -0.15 -7.29 -5.45
CA GLY A 58 0.79 -8.20 -6.09
C GLY A 58 2.00 -8.51 -5.21
N ARG A 59 2.64 -7.48 -4.64
CA ARG A 59 3.77 -7.65 -3.70
C ARG A 59 3.34 -8.43 -2.45
N GLY A 60 2.16 -8.11 -1.91
CA GLY A 60 1.58 -8.82 -0.77
C GLY A 60 1.40 -10.31 -1.05
N ARG A 61 0.80 -10.66 -2.18
CA ARG A 61 0.57 -12.06 -2.60
C ARG A 61 1.87 -12.81 -2.86
N ALA A 62 2.79 -12.21 -3.60
CA ALA A 62 4.07 -12.82 -3.94
C ALA A 62 4.89 -13.15 -2.68
N ARG A 63 4.84 -12.29 -1.66
CA ARG A 63 5.50 -12.53 -0.35
C ARG A 63 5.08 -13.84 0.31
N TYR A 64 3.86 -14.30 0.06
CA TYR A 64 3.32 -15.55 0.61
C TYR A 64 3.13 -16.64 -0.45
N GLY A 65 3.71 -16.50 -1.64
CA GLY A 65 3.65 -17.50 -2.71
C GLY A 65 2.29 -17.63 -3.40
N LEU A 66 1.44 -16.60 -3.35
CA LEU A 66 0.05 -16.63 -3.84
C LEU A 66 -0.09 -16.13 -5.29
N ASN A 67 0.89 -16.37 -6.15
CA ASN A 67 0.90 -15.90 -7.54
C ASN A 67 -0.04 -16.71 -8.44
#